data_AF-A0A0G0D772-F1
#
_entry.id   AF-A0A0G0D772-F1
#
_cell.length_a   1.000
_cell.length_b   1.000
_cell.length_c   1.000
_cell.angle_alpha   90.00
_cell.angle_beta   90.00
_cell.angle_gamma   90.00
#
_symmetry.space_group_name_H-M   'P 1'
#
loop_
_entity.id
_entity.type
_entity.pdbx_description
1 polymer ?
#
loop_
_entity_poly.entity_id
_entity_poly.type
_entity_poly.pdbx_seq_one_letter_code
_entity_poly.pdbx_strand_id
1 'polypeptide(L)'
;MKLLIDTTENNKLIVEKNSKSYKYFNNDKTDQYLKLFKKSKFDEDKKSIKKVEVNTGPGGYTSTRIGVAIANVINNLFLENKKIFKPKYRKGDRGY
;
A
#
# COMPACT_ATOMS: atom_id res chain seq x y z
N MET A 1 11.19 -0.96 -9.21
CA MET A 1 9.93 -1.67 -8.93
C MET A 1 8.88 -0.69 -8.42
N LYS A 2 7.60 -1.03 -8.61
CA LYS A 2 6.46 -0.23 -8.14
C LYS A 2 5.72 -1.03 -7.07
N LEU A 3 5.37 -0.37 -5.97
CA LEU A 3 4.52 -0.90 -4.92
C LEU A 3 3.17 -0.18 -4.99
N LEU A 4 2.09 -0.91 -5.17
CA LEU A 4 0.73 -0.37 -5.10
C LEU A 4 0.06 -0.89 -3.84
N ILE A 5 -0.56 -0.03 -3.04
CA ILE A 5 -1.28 -0.38 -1.82
C ILE A 5 -2.76 -0.01 -2.01
N ASP A 6 -3.65 -0.98 -1.90
CA ASP A 6 -5.09 -0.75 -1.88
C ASP A 6 -5.70 -1.29 -0.58
N THR A 7 -6.39 -0.39 0.13
CA THR A 7 -7.07 -0.61 1.43
C THR A 7 -8.49 -0.03 1.41
N THR A 8 -9.03 0.27 0.24
CA THR A 8 -10.34 0.91 0.10
C THR A 8 -11.48 0.05 0.64
N GLU A 9 -11.31 -1.26 0.61
CA GLU A 9 -12.21 -2.25 1.20
C GLU A 9 -11.72 -2.66 2.61
N ASN A 10 -12.63 -2.72 3.58
CA ASN A 10 -12.30 -2.96 5.00
C ASN A 10 -11.53 -4.27 5.28
N ASN A 11 -11.72 -5.28 4.42
CA ASN A 11 -11.23 -6.64 4.63
C ASN A 11 -10.25 -7.09 3.56
N LYS A 12 -9.72 -6.15 2.77
CA LYS A 12 -8.92 -6.49 1.60
C LYS A 12 -7.75 -5.55 1.48
N LEU A 13 -6.58 -6.18 1.47
CA LEU A 13 -5.31 -5.52 1.22
C LEU A 13 -4.72 -6.08 -0.05
N ILE A 14 -4.55 -5.22 -1.05
CA ILE A 14 -3.88 -5.56 -2.30
C ILE A 14 -2.52 -4.88 -2.29
N VAL A 15 -1.47 -5.69 -2.44
CA VAL A 15 -0.15 -5.19 -2.81
C VAL A 15 0.25 -5.71 -4.17
N GLU A 16 0.47 -4.79 -5.10
CA GLU A 16 1.01 -5.13 -6.41
C GLU A 16 2.50 -4.81 -6.45
N LYS A 17 3.29 -5.79 -6.88
CA LYS A 17 4.75 -5.74 -6.97
C LYS A 17 5.20 -6.42 -8.26
N ASN A 18 5.85 -5.67 -9.15
CA ASN A 18 6.44 -6.19 -10.39
C ASN A 18 5.47 -7.06 -11.21
N SER A 19 4.24 -6.56 -11.39
CA SER A 19 3.11 -7.26 -12.06
C SER A 19 2.59 -8.52 -11.36
N LYS A 20 3.03 -8.80 -10.12
CA LYS A 20 2.43 -9.81 -9.24
C LYS A 20 1.53 -9.12 -8.22
N SER A 21 0.26 -9.53 -8.17
CA SER A 21 -0.68 -9.07 -7.16
C SER A 21 -0.72 -10.03 -5.97
N TYR A 22 -0.41 -9.53 -4.77
CA TYR A 22 -0.60 -10.21 -3.51
C TYR A 22 -1.87 -9.68 -2.88
N LYS A 23 -2.89 -10.53 -2.78
CA LYS A 23 -4.17 -10.19 -2.15
C LYS A 23 -4.25 -10.90 -0.82
N TYR A 24 -4.65 -10.18 0.21
CA TYR A 24 -4.93 -10.75 1.52
C TYR A 24 -6.31 -10.29 1.98
N PHE A 25 -7.09 -11.26 2.47
CA PHE A 25 -8.46 -11.05 2.94
C PHE A 25 -8.57 -11.51 4.39
N ASN A 26 -8.95 -10.63 5.31
CA ASN A 26 -9.25 -10.98 6.70
C ASN A 26 -10.16 -9.90 7.34
N ASN A 27 -10.75 -10.18 8.50
CA ASN A 27 -11.48 -9.21 9.30
C ASN A 27 -10.56 -8.40 10.23
N ASP A 28 -9.41 -8.96 10.62
CA ASP A 28 -8.52 -8.34 11.58
C ASP A 28 -7.50 -7.42 10.89
N LYS A 29 -7.72 -6.10 10.96
CA LYS A 29 -7.05 -5.13 10.07
C LYS A 29 -5.54 -5.06 10.27
N THR A 30 -5.06 -5.03 11.50
CA THR A 30 -3.62 -4.86 11.82
C THR A 30 -2.78 -6.06 11.37
N ASP A 31 -3.36 -7.24 11.54
CA ASP A 31 -2.74 -8.52 11.25
C ASP A 31 -2.55 -8.77 9.74
N GLN A 32 -3.41 -8.16 8.93
CA GLN A 32 -3.33 -8.20 7.46
C GLN A 32 -2.07 -7.54 6.93
N TYR A 33 -1.69 -6.37 7.47
CA TYR A 33 -0.55 -5.61 6.98
C TYR A 33 0.76 -6.35 7.26
N LEU A 34 0.97 -6.78 8.50
CA LEU A 34 2.18 -7.50 8.90
C LEU A 34 2.36 -8.81 8.11
N LYS A 35 1.28 -9.59 7.95
CA LYS A 35 1.33 -10.84 7.18
C LYS A 35 1.61 -10.59 5.70
N LEU A 36 1.07 -9.52 5.13
CA LEU A 36 1.31 -9.18 3.74
C LEU A 36 2.74 -8.70 3.48
N PHE A 37 3.33 -7.89 4.37
CA PHE A 37 4.74 -7.50 4.24
C PHE A 37 5.68 -8.72 4.31
N LYS A 38 5.38 -9.67 5.19
CA LYS A 38 6.08 -10.96 5.24
C LYS A 38 5.92 -11.76 3.94
N LYS A 39 4.67 -11.94 3.46
CA LYS A 39 4.39 -12.68 2.20
C LYS A 39 4.99 -12.04 0.95
N SER A 40 5.05 -10.71 0.91
CA SER A 40 5.60 -9.96 -0.22
C SER A 40 7.12 -9.85 -0.22
N LYS A 41 7.81 -10.43 0.80
CA LYS A 41 9.26 -10.36 0.98
C LYS A 41 9.76 -8.90 0.94
N PHE A 42 9.03 -8.00 1.57
CA PHE A 42 9.27 -6.57 1.45
C PHE A 42 10.69 -6.14 1.85
N ASP A 43 11.26 -6.76 2.90
CA ASP A 43 12.61 -6.44 3.38
C ASP A 43 13.72 -6.77 2.38
N GLU A 44 13.54 -7.81 1.56
CA GLU A 44 14.51 -8.18 0.51
C GLU A 44 14.50 -7.15 -0.64
N ASP A 45 13.35 -6.51 -0.87
CA ASP A 45 13.10 -5.70 -2.06
C ASP A 45 13.00 -4.19 -1.81
N LYS A 46 13.04 -3.74 -0.54
CA LYS A 46 12.90 -2.31 -0.21
C LYS A 46 13.89 -1.40 -0.94
N LYS A 47 15.06 -1.92 -1.33
CA LYS A 47 16.08 -1.20 -2.10
C LYS A 47 15.69 -1.00 -3.57
N SER A 48 14.93 -1.93 -4.16
CA SER A 48 14.57 -1.92 -5.58
C SER A 48 13.25 -1.17 -5.86
N ILE A 49 12.48 -0.81 -4.83
CA ILE A 49 11.23 -0.05 -4.93
C ILE A 49 11.52 1.41 -5.28
N LYS A 50 11.15 1.80 -6.49
CA LYS A 50 11.35 3.16 -7.05
C LYS A 50 10.13 4.06 -6.91
N LYS A 51 8.96 3.50 -6.57
CA LYS A 51 7.70 4.24 -6.47
C LYS A 51 6.70 3.51 -5.58
N VAL A 52 6.02 4.25 -4.72
CA VAL A 52 4.88 3.80 -3.92
C VAL A 52 3.64 4.53 -4.40
N GLU A 53 2.57 3.81 -4.69
CA GLU A 53 1.25 4.35 -4.99
C GLU A 53 0.23 3.77 -4.02
N VAL A 54 -0.76 4.57 -3.65
CA VAL A 54 -1.83 4.17 -2.74
C VAL A 54 -3.17 4.58 -3.33
N ASN A 55 -4.14 3.67 -3.27
CA ASN A 55 -5.52 3.99 -3.63
C ASN A 55 -6.16 4.82 -2.51
N THR A 56 -6.59 6.04 -2.84
CA THR A 56 -7.09 7.03 -1.89
C THR A 56 -8.62 7.10 -1.83
N GLY A 57 -9.30 6.09 -2.37
CA GLY A 57 -10.76 5.97 -2.32
C GLY A 57 -11.41 6.12 -3.70
N PRO A 58 -12.76 6.12 -3.75
CA PRO A 58 -13.69 6.04 -2.61
C PRO A 58 -13.60 4.68 -1.89
N GLY A 59 -13.80 4.68 -0.57
CA GLY A 59 -13.63 3.51 0.28
C GLY A 59 -13.92 3.82 1.75
N GLY A 60 -13.70 2.85 2.64
CA GLY A 60 -13.90 3.05 4.07
C GLY A 60 -12.96 4.12 4.63
N TYR A 61 -13.50 5.15 5.28
CA TYR A 61 -12.74 6.31 5.79
C TYR A 61 -11.46 5.91 6.57
N THR A 62 -11.63 5.00 7.54
CA THR A 62 -10.52 4.51 8.36
C THR A 62 -9.49 3.73 7.52
N SER A 63 -9.97 2.88 6.62
CA SER A 63 -9.14 1.95 5.85
C SER A 63 -8.28 2.70 4.83
N THR A 64 -8.88 3.66 4.12
CA THR A 64 -8.16 4.55 3.20
C THR A 64 -7.10 5.38 3.92
N ARG A 65 -7.39 5.92 5.11
CA ARG A 65 -6.39 6.68 5.90
C ARG A 65 -5.24 5.79 6.39
N ILE A 66 -5.54 4.56 6.81
CA ILE A 66 -4.50 3.59 7.19
C ILE A 66 -3.59 3.29 5.99
N GLY A 67 -4.16 3.02 4.81
CA GLY A 67 -3.37 2.77 3.60
C GLY A 67 -2.45 3.95 3.24
N VAL A 68 -2.95 5.19 3.33
CA VAL A 68 -2.15 6.39 3.08
C VAL A 68 -1.03 6.54 4.12
N ALA A 69 -1.32 6.31 5.40
CA ALA A 69 -0.31 6.37 6.45
C ALA A 69 0.82 5.35 6.22
N ILE A 70 0.46 4.10 5.88
CA ILE A 70 1.43 3.04 5.57
C ILE A 70 2.26 3.39 4.34
N ALA A 71 1.62 3.88 3.27
CA ALA A 71 2.32 4.30 2.07
C ALA A 71 3.34 5.41 2.36
N ASN A 72 2.96 6.39 3.19
CA ASN A 72 3.85 7.46 3.63
C ASN A 72 5.01 6.94 4.47
N VAL A 73 4.75 6.04 5.42
CA VAL A 73 5.78 5.42 6.26
C VAL A 73 6.78 4.67 5.39
N ILE A 74 6.31 3.81 4.48
CA ILE A 74 7.18 3.06 3.56
C ILE A 74 8.05 4.02 2.75
N ASN A 75 7.41 5.01 2.13
CA ASN A 75 8.09 5.92 1.23
C ASN A 75 9.13 6.80 1.92
N ASN A 76 8.88 7.24 3.16
CA ASN A 76 9.79 8.14 3.88
C ASN A 76 10.83 7.42 4.74
N LEU A 77 10.51 6.25 5.30
CA LEU A 77 11.35 5.57 6.30
C LEU A 77 11.99 4.28 5.79
N PHE A 78 11.30 3.53 4.92
CA PHE A 78 11.75 2.18 4.55
C PHE A 78 12.41 2.09 3.17
N LEU A 79 12.21 3.08 2.31
CA LEU A 79 12.93 3.16 1.05
C LEU A 79 14.33 3.73 1.29
N GLU A 80 15.37 2.96 1.00
CA GLU A 80 16.77 3.43 0.98
C GLU A 80 17.06 4.40 -0.18
N ASN A 81 16.06 4.60 -1.03
CA ASN A 81 16.10 5.50 -2.16
C ASN A 81 15.64 6.86 -1.63
N LYS A 82 16.58 7.79 -1.35
CA LYS A 82 16.38 9.17 -0.82
C LYS A 82 15.45 10.10 -1.63
N LYS A 83 14.41 9.56 -2.27
CA LYS A 83 13.39 10.28 -3.02
C LYS A 83 12.09 10.18 -2.24
N ILE A 84 11.72 11.29 -1.61
CA ILE A 84 10.38 11.49 -1.07
C ILE A 84 9.42 11.58 -2.26
N PHE A 85 8.77 10.48 -2.62
CA PHE A 85 7.67 10.55 -3.57
C PHE A 85 6.41 10.98 -2.84
N LYS A 86 5.83 12.13 -3.21
CA LYS A 86 4.46 12.42 -2.78
C LYS A 86 3.57 11.29 -3.31
N PRO A 87 2.80 10.57 -2.47
CA PRO A 87 1.87 9.57 -2.97
C PRO A 87 0.98 10.23 -4.01
N LYS A 88 0.90 9.64 -5.20
CA LYS A 88 0.06 10.16 -6.27
C LYS A 88 -1.37 9.71 -5.99
N TYR A 89 -2.15 10.61 -5.40
CA TYR A 89 -3.58 10.44 -5.16
C TYR A 89 -4.29 10.30 -6.51
N ARG A 90 -4.88 9.13 -6.81
CA ARG A 90 -5.81 9.00 -7.93
C ARG A 90 -7.17 9.53 -7.47
N LYS A 91 -7.82 10.34 -8.31
CA LYS A 91 -9.26 10.61 -8.17
C LYS A 91 -9.96 9.25 -8.20
N GLY A 92 -10.73 8.98 -7.17
CA GLY A 92 -11.44 7.73 -7.05
C GLY A 92 -12.50 7.55 -8.13
N ASP A 93 -12.66 6.33 -8.61
CA ASP A 93 -13.55 5.97 -9.73
C ASP A 93 -15.06 6.11 -9.42
N ARG A 94 -15.45 6.52 -8.21
CA ARG A 94 -16.85 6.92 -7.93
C ARG A 94 -16.88 8.28 -7.24
N GLY A 95 -17.37 9.25 -7.99
CA GLY A 95 -17.78 10.55 -7.46
C GLY A 95 -18.92 10.35 -6.47
N TYR A 96 -18.89 11.16 -5.42
CA TYR A 96 -20.11 11.75 -4.89
C TYR A 96 -20.25 13.12 -5.56
#